data_AF-A0A9Q3VAF8-F1
#
_entry.id   AF-A0A9Q3VAF8-F1
#
_cell.length_a   1.000
_cell.length_b   1.000
_cell.length_c   1.000
_cell.angle_alpha   90.00
_cell.angle_beta   90.00
_cell.angle_gamma   90.00
#
_symmetry.space_group_name_H-M   'P 1'
#
loop_
_entity.id
_entity.type
_entity.pdbx_description
1 polymer ?
#
loop_
_entity_poly.entity_id
_entity_poly.type
_entity_poly.pdbx_seq_one_letter_code
_entity_poly.pdbx_strand_id
1 'polypeptide(L)'
;MKKTNFSFTLFILLFLISIPVNGKLISTDAPVPPKPLVVLDSNSTSPLPSFFRIIPELNISGSKQFTPAQLKNIQNKINSKNLYIVDLREESHGFINDNTAISFYLPRKYINDNFNTHEILKKEKFDLDSIKNVENLNIYDQLGTLKETLKPDKTLSEKELTKHNKIHYVRLPVIDNYIPSPEIVDKFIELIKSKPSNSHLHFHCKEGQGRTTMFMAMYEMMHNKDNLSLDEILKHQLDIGGIILTGNPARGTFLKNFYNYTIDNKKNNFDTSYSQWLKNISSMK
;
A
#
# COMPACT_ATOMS: atom_id res chain seq x y z
N MET A 1 -69.26 -34.00 64.61
CA MET A 1 -68.09 -34.43 63.80
C MET A 1 -68.26 -33.89 62.38
N LYS A 2 -67.28 -33.08 61.95
CA LYS A 2 -66.95 -32.52 60.62
C LYS A 2 -68.11 -32.02 59.72
N LYS A 3 -68.33 -30.70 59.78
CA LYS A 3 -68.95 -29.89 58.72
C LYS A 3 -67.92 -29.68 57.60
N THR A 4 -68.29 -29.99 56.36
CA THR A 4 -67.53 -29.76 55.14
C THR A 4 -67.93 -28.41 54.55
N ASN A 5 -67.01 -27.44 54.56
CA ASN A 5 -67.13 -26.18 53.81
C ASN A 5 -66.36 -26.34 52.50
N PHE A 6 -67.06 -26.19 51.37
CA PHE A 6 -66.49 -26.20 50.02
C PHE A 6 -66.14 -24.76 49.65
N SER A 7 -64.85 -24.45 49.54
CA SER A 7 -64.33 -23.12 49.24
C SER A 7 -64.38 -22.84 47.74
N PHE A 8 -65.25 -21.93 47.31
CA PHE A 8 -65.23 -21.34 45.97
C PHE A 8 -64.00 -20.43 45.85
N THR A 9 -63.04 -20.78 45.01
CA THR A 9 -61.90 -19.89 44.70
C THR A 9 -62.16 -19.24 43.35
N LEU A 10 -62.40 -17.93 43.39
CA LEU A 10 -62.67 -17.05 42.26
C LEU A 10 -61.37 -16.79 41.48
N PHE A 11 -61.30 -17.22 40.23
CA PHE A 11 -60.19 -16.92 39.32
C PHE A 11 -60.37 -15.49 38.78
N ILE A 12 -59.67 -14.51 39.35
CA ILE A 12 -59.55 -13.16 38.78
C ILE A 12 -58.34 -13.16 37.84
N LEU A 13 -58.61 -13.14 36.54
CA LEU A 13 -57.62 -13.00 35.49
C LEU A 13 -57.17 -11.53 35.41
N LEU A 14 -56.06 -11.19 36.08
CA LEU A 14 -55.40 -9.88 35.94
C LEU A 14 -54.58 -9.88 34.64
N PHE A 15 -55.14 -9.29 33.59
CA PHE A 15 -54.38 -8.86 32.41
C PHE A 15 -53.41 -7.75 32.82
N LEU A 16 -52.16 -8.10 33.09
CA LEU A 16 -51.05 -7.14 33.10
C LEU A 16 -50.70 -6.84 31.65
N ILE A 17 -51.14 -5.66 31.18
CA ILE A 17 -50.64 -5.06 29.94
C ILE A 17 -49.19 -4.67 30.20
N SER A 18 -48.26 -5.59 29.93
CA SER A 18 -46.85 -5.26 29.83
C SER A 18 -46.66 -4.49 28.53
N ILE A 19 -46.61 -3.16 28.62
CA ILE A 19 -46.08 -2.30 27.56
C ILE A 19 -44.64 -2.78 27.32
N PRO A 20 -44.27 -3.26 26.13
CA PRO A 20 -42.87 -3.50 25.86
C PRO A 20 -42.21 -2.13 25.81
N VAL A 21 -41.49 -1.76 26.87
CA VAL A 21 -40.49 -0.71 26.79
C VAL A 21 -39.43 -1.27 25.86
N ASN A 22 -39.62 -1.01 24.57
CA ASN A 22 -38.61 -1.26 23.56
C ASN A 22 -37.52 -0.21 23.79
N GLY A 23 -36.69 -0.47 24.81
CA GLY A 23 -35.44 0.22 25.04
C GLY A 23 -34.53 -0.13 23.88
N LYS A 24 -34.76 0.53 22.74
CA LYS A 24 -33.78 0.62 21.68
C LYS A 24 -32.62 1.39 22.30
N LEU A 25 -31.66 0.66 22.85
CA LEU A 25 -30.31 1.14 23.06
C LEU A 25 -29.83 1.56 21.67
N ILE A 26 -30.10 2.80 21.30
CA ILE A 26 -29.40 3.46 20.22
C ILE A 26 -28.03 3.74 20.81
N SER A 27 -27.13 2.75 20.75
CA SER A 27 -25.72 3.07 20.87
C SER A 27 -25.36 3.84 19.61
N THR A 28 -25.34 5.17 19.72
CA THR A 28 -24.82 6.08 18.69
C THR A 28 -23.29 6.10 18.66
N ASP A 29 -22.62 5.20 19.38
CA ASP A 29 -21.17 5.10 19.32
C ASP A 29 -20.80 4.37 18.03
N ALA A 30 -20.66 5.13 16.95
CA ALA A 30 -19.81 4.71 15.86
C ALA A 30 -18.48 4.27 16.50
N PRO A 31 -18.01 3.02 16.26
CA PRO A 31 -16.83 2.53 16.94
C PRO A 31 -15.67 3.49 16.68
N VAL A 32 -15.09 4.03 17.75
CA VAL A 32 -13.86 4.82 17.65
C VAL A 32 -12.86 3.99 16.84
N PRO A 33 -12.30 4.52 15.75
CA PRO A 33 -11.39 3.74 14.92
C PRO A 33 -10.22 3.27 15.79
N PRO A 34 -9.85 1.98 15.74
CA PRO A 34 -8.77 1.47 16.58
C PRO A 34 -7.47 2.20 16.23
N LYS A 35 -6.61 2.41 17.22
CA LYS A 35 -5.25 2.94 16.98
C LYS A 35 -4.54 2.01 15.98
N PRO A 36 -3.83 2.56 14.97
CA PRO A 36 -3.05 1.72 14.05
C PRO A 36 -2.08 0.81 14.79
N LEU A 37 -1.99 -0.43 14.34
CA LEU A 37 -1.06 -1.42 14.85
C LEU A 37 0.32 -1.22 14.21
N VAL A 38 1.38 -1.19 15.00
CA VAL A 38 2.74 -1.23 14.45
C VAL A 38 3.04 -2.66 14.01
N VAL A 39 3.19 -2.87 12.70
CA VAL A 39 3.42 -4.19 12.13
C VAL A 39 4.81 -4.33 11.54
N LEU A 40 5.38 -5.51 11.67
CA LEU A 40 6.66 -5.87 11.08
C LEU A 40 6.50 -6.02 9.56
N ASP A 41 7.27 -5.25 8.79
CA ASP A 41 7.39 -5.46 7.34
C ASP A 41 8.60 -6.31 7.00
N SER A 42 9.73 -6.07 7.67
CA SER A 42 10.95 -6.88 7.54
C SER A 42 11.91 -6.64 8.71
N ASN A 43 12.48 -7.71 9.26
CA ASN A 43 13.71 -7.68 10.07
C ASN A 43 14.76 -8.66 9.48
N SER A 44 14.62 -8.99 8.19
CA SER A 44 15.44 -9.99 7.53
C SER A 44 16.91 -9.56 7.47
N THR A 45 17.80 -10.48 7.81
CA THR A 45 19.26 -10.32 7.70
C THR A 45 19.81 -10.81 6.36
N SER A 46 18.94 -11.30 5.45
CA SER A 46 19.35 -11.68 4.10
C SER A 46 19.98 -10.48 3.37
N PRO A 47 21.00 -10.69 2.51
CA PRO A 47 21.69 -9.58 1.87
C PRO A 47 20.78 -8.66 1.05
N LEU A 48 19.78 -9.21 0.38
CA LEU A 48 18.80 -8.47 -0.41
C LEU A 48 17.38 -8.77 0.10
N PRO A 49 16.44 -7.84 -0.07
CA PRO A 49 15.04 -8.08 0.24
C PRO A 49 14.46 -9.22 -0.60
N SER A 50 13.45 -9.90 -0.07
CA SER A 50 12.68 -10.88 -0.85
C SER A 50 12.10 -10.26 -2.13
N PHE A 51 11.87 -11.08 -3.14
CA PHE A 51 11.37 -10.63 -4.46
C PHE A 51 12.27 -9.61 -5.17
N PHE A 52 13.52 -9.43 -4.75
CA PHE A 52 14.48 -8.61 -5.49
C PHE A 52 14.73 -9.19 -6.89
N ARG A 53 14.46 -8.37 -7.91
CA ARG A 53 14.67 -8.71 -9.32
C ARG A 53 15.08 -7.47 -10.10
N ILE A 54 15.82 -7.66 -11.19
CA ILE A 54 16.37 -6.60 -12.04
C ILE A 54 16.05 -6.88 -13.50
N ILE A 55 15.75 -5.82 -14.25
CA ILE A 55 15.62 -5.85 -15.70
C ILE A 55 16.70 -4.91 -16.26
N PRO A 56 17.92 -5.42 -16.53
CA PRO A 56 19.09 -4.60 -16.83
C PRO A 56 18.90 -3.67 -18.03
N GLU A 57 18.27 -4.17 -19.10
CA GLU A 57 18.02 -3.45 -20.34
C GLU A 57 17.05 -2.27 -20.18
N LEU A 58 16.23 -2.28 -19.13
CA LEU A 58 15.32 -1.18 -18.77
C LEU A 58 15.88 -0.25 -17.69
N ASN A 59 17.01 -0.60 -17.05
CA ASN A 59 17.55 0.04 -15.86
C ASN A 59 16.50 0.15 -14.73
N ILE A 60 15.75 -0.94 -14.51
CA ILE A 60 14.79 -1.02 -13.39
C ILE A 60 15.00 -2.27 -12.56
N SER A 61 14.50 -2.22 -11.34
CA SER A 61 14.45 -3.36 -10.43
C SER A 61 13.23 -3.23 -9.53
N GLY A 62 12.87 -4.30 -8.85
CA GLY A 62 11.90 -4.18 -7.77
C GLY A 62 12.05 -5.24 -6.70
N SER A 63 11.45 -5.00 -5.53
CA SER A 63 11.55 -5.89 -4.37
C SER A 63 10.47 -5.66 -3.31
N LYS A 64 10.45 -6.53 -2.29
CA LYS A 64 9.76 -6.31 -1.02
C LYS A 64 10.36 -5.12 -0.25
N GLN A 65 9.64 -4.58 0.74
CA GLN A 65 10.22 -3.65 1.72
C GLN A 65 11.57 -4.16 2.24
N PHE A 66 12.61 -3.35 2.04
CA PHE A 66 13.97 -3.62 2.51
C PHE A 66 14.17 -3.08 3.93
N THR A 67 15.15 -3.63 4.65
CA THR A 67 15.66 -3.05 5.91
C THR A 67 16.73 -1.97 5.62
N PRO A 68 17.08 -1.11 6.59
CA PRO A 68 18.16 -0.14 6.41
C PRO A 68 19.50 -0.80 6.01
N ALA A 69 19.83 -1.94 6.62
CA ALA A 69 21.02 -2.71 6.28
C ALA A 69 21.03 -3.23 4.82
N GLN A 70 19.86 -3.61 4.30
CA GLN A 70 19.72 -4.11 2.93
C GLN A 70 19.89 -3.02 1.86
N LEU A 71 19.60 -1.75 2.17
CA LEU A 71 19.66 -0.65 1.20
C LEU A 71 21.06 -0.51 0.57
N LYS A 72 22.13 -0.67 1.35
CA LYS A 72 23.50 -0.62 0.84
C LYS A 72 23.80 -1.77 -0.13
N ASN A 73 23.27 -2.96 0.13
CA ASN A 73 23.42 -4.10 -0.76
C ASN A 73 22.63 -3.91 -2.06
N ILE A 74 21.45 -3.27 -1.99
CA ILE A 74 20.69 -2.85 -3.18
C ILE A 74 21.51 -1.88 -4.02
N GLN A 75 22.11 -0.84 -3.40
CA GLN A 75 22.98 0.11 -4.10
C GLN A 75 24.15 -0.58 -4.80
N ASN A 76 24.85 -1.48 -4.09
CA ASN A 76 25.99 -2.22 -4.64
C ASN A 76 25.57 -3.15 -5.79
N LYS A 77 24.41 -3.81 -5.66
CA LYS A 77 23.92 -4.76 -6.67
C LYS A 77 23.47 -4.05 -7.94
N ILE A 78 22.83 -2.88 -7.81
CA ILE A 78 22.38 -2.06 -8.93
C ILE A 78 23.55 -1.30 -9.56
N ASN A 79 24.48 -0.81 -8.73
CA ASN A 79 25.68 -0.08 -9.13
C ASN A 79 25.40 1.12 -10.07
N SER A 80 24.35 1.89 -9.76
CA SER A 80 24.00 3.11 -10.50
C SER A 80 24.35 4.37 -9.71
N LYS A 81 24.90 5.37 -10.41
CA LYS A 81 25.17 6.70 -9.83
C LYS A 81 23.90 7.52 -9.60
N ASN A 82 22.83 7.23 -10.35
CA ASN A 82 21.55 7.93 -10.31
C ASN A 82 20.43 6.95 -9.94
N LEU A 83 20.52 6.39 -8.73
CA LEU A 83 19.51 5.46 -8.21
C LEU A 83 18.31 6.22 -7.64
N TYR A 84 17.11 5.78 -8.00
CA TYR A 84 15.84 6.22 -7.43
C TYR A 84 15.20 5.05 -6.68
N ILE A 85 14.83 5.27 -5.42
CA ILE A 85 13.82 4.43 -4.75
C ILE A 85 12.45 5.03 -5.06
N VAL A 86 11.63 4.22 -5.72
CA VAL A 86 10.22 4.54 -6.01
C VAL A 86 9.36 3.73 -5.06
N ASP A 87 8.96 4.40 -3.98
CA ASP A 87 8.11 3.84 -2.93
C ASP A 87 6.63 3.95 -3.35
N LEU A 88 6.00 2.79 -3.52
CA LEU A 88 4.62 2.66 -4.00
C LEU A 88 3.60 2.56 -2.86
N ARG A 89 4.04 2.70 -1.60
CA ARG A 89 3.21 2.40 -0.43
C ARG A 89 2.35 3.59 -0.06
N GLU A 90 1.05 3.41 0.07
CA GLU A 90 0.18 4.46 0.63
C GLU A 90 0.28 4.46 2.15
N GLU A 91 0.32 3.27 2.75
CA GLU A 91 0.41 3.08 4.18
C GLU A 91 1.62 3.78 4.80
N SER A 92 1.40 4.41 5.96
CA SER A 92 2.47 5.01 6.76
C SER A 92 3.46 3.94 7.19
N HIS A 93 4.75 4.18 6.95
CA HIS A 93 5.82 3.24 7.27
C HIS A 93 7.15 3.92 7.54
N GLY A 94 8.12 3.14 7.99
CA GLY A 94 9.49 3.60 8.19
C GLY A 94 10.34 2.53 8.86
N PHE A 95 11.38 2.98 9.54
CA PHE A 95 12.40 2.12 10.11
C PHE A 95 12.59 2.38 11.58
N ILE A 96 12.92 1.32 12.31
CA ILE A 96 13.40 1.37 13.68
C ILE A 96 14.80 0.76 13.70
N ASN A 97 15.72 1.48 14.33
CA ASN A 97 17.13 1.14 14.44
C ASN A 97 17.72 0.82 13.05
N ASP A 98 18.64 -0.14 12.95
CA ASP A 98 19.39 -0.40 11.71
C ASP A 98 18.89 -1.61 10.91
N ASN A 99 17.92 -2.38 11.42
CA ASN A 99 17.47 -3.62 10.77
C ASN A 99 15.96 -3.84 10.74
N THR A 100 15.13 -2.96 11.30
CA THR A 100 13.68 -3.21 11.38
C THR A 100 12.91 -2.24 10.52
N ALA A 101 12.16 -2.75 9.55
CA ALA A 101 11.17 -2.02 8.76
C ALA A 101 9.77 -2.31 9.30
N ILE A 102 8.98 -1.26 9.49
CA ILE A 102 7.63 -1.33 10.05
C ILE A 102 6.62 -0.54 9.21
N SER A 103 5.34 -0.86 9.38
CA SER A 103 4.23 0.00 8.93
C SER A 103 3.17 0.14 10.03
N PHE A 104 2.34 1.17 9.88
CA PHE A 104 1.20 1.43 10.77
C PHE A 104 -0.06 0.91 10.10
N TYR A 105 -0.44 -0.30 10.48
CA TYR A 105 -1.56 -1.01 9.87
C TYR A 105 -2.89 -0.64 10.53
N LEU A 106 -3.84 -0.25 9.69
CA LEU A 106 -5.24 -0.11 10.05
C LEU A 106 -6.09 -0.77 8.96
N PRO A 107 -7.04 -1.67 9.31
CA PRO A 107 -7.90 -2.27 8.31
C PRO A 107 -8.64 -1.20 7.50
N ARG A 108 -8.70 -1.35 6.17
CA ARG A 108 -9.18 -0.31 5.25
C ARG A 108 -10.58 0.19 5.57
N LYS A 109 -11.46 -0.64 6.13
CA LYS A 109 -12.81 -0.25 6.58
C LYS A 109 -12.85 0.87 7.65
N TYR A 110 -11.71 1.14 8.29
CA TYR A 110 -11.56 2.21 9.28
C TYR A 110 -10.81 3.43 8.73
N ILE A 111 -10.45 3.42 7.44
CA ILE A 111 -9.81 4.54 6.74
C ILE A 111 -10.88 5.19 5.86
N ASN A 112 -11.44 6.31 6.33
CA ASN A 112 -12.50 7.03 5.62
C ASN A 112 -11.96 8.18 4.74
N ASP A 113 -10.67 8.47 4.83
CA ASP A 113 -10.07 9.63 4.18
C ASP A 113 -9.44 9.27 2.84
N ASN A 114 -9.69 10.11 1.84
CA ASN A 114 -8.95 10.11 0.58
C ASN A 114 -7.79 11.09 0.71
N PHE A 115 -6.70 10.65 1.33
CA PHE A 115 -5.52 11.49 1.51
C PHE A 115 -4.80 11.74 0.19
N ASN A 116 -4.40 12.99 -0.03
CA ASN A 116 -3.40 13.31 -1.04
C ASN A 116 -1.98 12.98 -0.52
N THR A 117 -0.98 13.01 -1.41
CA THR A 117 0.42 12.66 -1.06
C THR A 117 0.97 13.48 0.12
N HIS A 118 0.62 14.77 0.25
CA HIS A 118 1.11 15.61 1.35
C HIS A 118 0.52 15.17 2.69
N GLU A 119 -0.78 14.84 2.73
CA GLU A 119 -1.46 14.37 3.94
C GLU A 119 -0.94 13.01 4.38
N ILE A 120 -0.66 12.09 3.44
CA ILE A 120 -0.03 10.80 3.73
C ILE A 120 1.32 10.98 4.41
N LEU A 121 2.17 11.86 3.88
CA LEU A 121 3.49 12.12 4.46
C LEU A 121 3.40 12.81 5.83
N LYS A 122 2.41 13.69 6.04
CA LYS A 122 2.17 14.32 7.34
C LYS A 122 1.71 13.29 8.38
N LYS A 123 0.80 12.39 7.99
CA LYS A 123 0.34 11.27 8.83
C LYS A 123 1.49 10.31 9.15
N GLU A 124 2.28 9.92 8.16
CA GLU A 124 3.44 9.04 8.36
C GLU A 124 4.45 9.65 9.32
N LYS A 125 4.73 10.95 9.21
CA LYS A 125 5.57 11.66 10.16
C LYS A 125 4.99 11.61 11.59
N PHE A 126 3.69 11.89 11.74
CA PHE A 126 3.02 11.82 13.04
C PHE A 126 3.10 10.41 13.66
N ASP A 127 2.83 9.38 12.85
CA ASP A 127 2.88 7.99 13.28
C ASP A 127 4.28 7.59 13.73
N LEU A 128 5.32 7.92 12.94
CA LEU A 128 6.72 7.67 13.31
C LEU A 128 7.14 8.45 14.56
N ASP A 129 6.70 9.70 14.71
CA ASP A 129 6.98 10.50 15.91
C ASP A 129 6.30 9.90 17.15
N SER A 130 5.14 9.24 17.00
CA SER A 130 4.37 8.65 18.11
C SER A 130 5.03 7.44 18.77
N ILE A 131 6.00 6.81 18.10
CA ILE A 131 6.73 5.65 18.62
C ILE A 131 8.14 6.03 19.12
N LYS A 132 8.54 7.29 18.99
CA LYS A 132 9.83 7.78 19.52
C LYS A 132 9.84 7.71 21.04
N ASN A 133 10.98 7.31 21.62
CA ASN A 133 11.21 7.26 23.06
C ASN A 133 10.28 6.30 23.84
N VAL A 134 9.61 5.38 23.16
CA VAL A 134 8.87 4.30 23.82
C VAL A 134 9.87 3.29 24.37
N GLU A 135 9.84 2.99 25.68
CA GLU A 135 10.79 2.04 26.30
C GLU A 135 10.63 0.62 25.75
N ASN A 136 9.39 0.15 25.56
CA ASN A 136 9.07 -1.17 25.02
C ASN A 136 7.98 -1.05 23.96
N LEU A 137 8.37 -1.02 22.68
CA LEU A 137 7.44 -1.01 21.56
C LEU A 137 7.16 -2.45 21.12
N ASN A 138 5.90 -2.86 21.20
CA ASN A 138 5.43 -4.11 20.63
C ASN A 138 5.20 -3.97 19.12
N ILE A 139 5.73 -4.92 18.36
CA ILE A 139 5.60 -5.02 16.91
C ILE A 139 4.89 -6.33 16.58
N TYR A 140 3.87 -6.25 15.73
CA TYR A 140 2.95 -7.35 15.46
C TYR A 140 2.98 -7.80 13.99
N ASP A 141 2.24 -8.85 13.65
CA ASP A 141 1.73 -9.02 12.28
C ASP A 141 0.35 -8.37 12.11
N GLN A 142 -0.18 -8.40 10.89
CA GLN A 142 -1.50 -7.82 10.58
C GLN A 142 -2.68 -8.55 11.24
N LEU A 143 -2.46 -9.77 11.78
CA LEU A 143 -3.47 -10.50 12.54
C LEU A 143 -3.46 -10.13 14.03
N GLY A 144 -2.52 -9.28 14.46
CA GLY A 144 -2.38 -8.88 15.86
C GLY A 144 -1.49 -9.82 16.68
N THR A 145 -0.79 -10.76 16.05
CA THR A 145 0.15 -11.65 16.76
C THR A 145 1.44 -10.88 17.05
N LEU A 146 1.87 -10.85 18.31
CA LEU A 146 3.15 -10.25 18.70
C LEU A 146 4.30 -10.98 17.99
N LYS A 147 5.18 -10.22 17.34
CA LYS A 147 6.39 -10.74 16.69
C LYS A 147 7.64 -10.38 17.46
N GLU A 148 7.70 -9.15 17.95
CA GLU A 148 8.91 -8.61 18.57
C GLU A 148 8.53 -7.49 19.54
N THR A 149 9.34 -7.29 20.58
CA THR A 149 9.29 -6.12 21.45
C THR A 149 10.68 -5.52 21.48
N LEU A 150 10.81 -4.23 21.15
CA LEU A 150 12.10 -3.54 21.11
C LEU A 150 11.99 -2.09 21.59
N LYS A 151 13.14 -1.48 21.89
CA LYS A 151 13.25 -0.05 22.17
C LYS A 151 13.60 0.70 20.87
N PRO A 152 12.79 1.68 20.42
CA PRO A 152 13.09 2.50 19.26
C PRO A 152 14.11 3.60 19.60
N ASP A 153 15.39 3.24 19.70
CA ASP A 153 16.48 4.20 19.92
C ASP A 153 16.62 5.19 18.74
N LYS A 154 16.27 4.73 17.54
CA LYS A 154 16.25 5.53 16.33
C LYS A 154 15.06 5.18 15.45
N THR A 155 14.38 6.19 14.93
CA THR A 155 13.32 6.03 13.93
C THR A 155 13.67 6.84 12.68
N LEU A 156 13.48 6.29 11.50
CA LEU A 156 13.70 6.99 10.23
C LEU A 156 12.51 6.80 9.28
N SER A 157 12.13 7.86 8.57
CA SER A 157 11.35 7.71 7.34
C SER A 157 12.22 7.16 6.21
N GLU A 158 11.59 6.60 5.18
CA GLU A 158 12.33 6.10 4.02
C GLU A 158 13.00 7.21 3.20
N LYS A 159 12.38 8.39 3.17
CA LYS A 159 13.00 9.59 2.60
C LYS A 159 14.29 10.00 3.33
N GLU A 160 14.33 9.89 4.65
CA GLU A 160 15.54 10.20 5.43
C GLU A 160 16.63 9.14 5.19
N LEU A 161 16.26 7.86 5.23
CA LEU A 161 17.19 6.76 4.98
C LEU A 161 17.86 6.87 3.60
N THR A 162 17.08 7.09 2.55
CA THR A 162 17.58 7.26 1.18
C THR A 162 18.43 8.52 1.04
N LYS A 163 18.04 9.63 1.65
CA LYS A 163 18.83 10.88 1.67
C LYS A 163 20.20 10.67 2.32
N HIS A 164 20.27 9.97 3.45
CA HIS A 164 21.55 9.66 4.12
C HIS A 164 22.49 8.82 3.23
N ASN A 165 21.93 8.00 2.35
CA ASN A 165 22.66 7.15 1.42
C ASN A 165 22.85 7.78 0.03
N LYS A 166 22.52 9.07 -0.14
CA LYS A 166 22.63 9.83 -1.39
C LYS A 166 21.84 9.19 -2.54
N ILE A 167 20.66 8.66 -2.25
CA ILE A 167 19.73 8.05 -3.21
C ILE A 167 18.55 9.01 -3.43
N HIS A 168 18.05 9.11 -4.67
CA HIS A 168 16.83 9.85 -4.94
C HIS A 168 15.61 9.08 -4.42
N TYR A 169 14.62 9.80 -3.91
CA TYR A 169 13.41 9.20 -3.34
C TYR A 169 12.17 9.81 -3.97
N VAL A 170 11.24 8.94 -4.38
CA VAL A 170 9.95 9.31 -4.95
C VAL A 170 8.88 8.48 -4.26
N ARG A 171 7.86 9.16 -3.73
CA ARG A 171 6.69 8.54 -3.12
C ARG A 171 5.51 8.62 -4.09
N LEU A 172 5.00 7.46 -4.51
CA LEU A 172 3.79 7.32 -5.33
C LEU A 172 2.79 6.46 -4.55
N PRO A 173 2.00 7.06 -3.64
CA PRO A 173 1.20 6.29 -2.70
C PRO A 173 0.06 5.55 -3.40
N VAL A 174 0.15 4.22 -3.47
CA VAL A 174 -0.90 3.35 -4.01
C VAL A 174 -1.41 2.42 -2.92
N ILE A 175 -2.73 2.42 -2.75
CA ILE A 175 -3.41 1.60 -1.75
C ILE A 175 -3.15 0.12 -2.06
N ASP A 176 -2.84 -0.65 -1.02
CA ASP A 176 -2.56 -2.07 -1.18
C ASP A 176 -3.75 -2.81 -1.80
N ASN A 177 -3.47 -3.63 -2.83
CA ASN A 177 -4.44 -4.35 -3.68
C ASN A 177 -5.29 -3.51 -4.66
N TYR A 178 -5.13 -2.18 -4.71
CA TYR A 178 -5.83 -1.31 -5.67
C TYR A 178 -4.93 -0.92 -6.85
N ILE A 179 -5.53 -0.23 -7.82
CA ILE A 179 -4.83 0.45 -8.94
C ILE A 179 -4.45 1.88 -8.50
N PRO A 180 -3.41 2.50 -9.09
CA PRO A 180 -3.11 3.91 -8.84
C PRO A 180 -4.26 4.80 -9.31
N SER A 181 -4.45 5.94 -8.63
CA SER A 181 -5.34 6.98 -9.15
C SER A 181 -4.75 7.63 -10.41
N PRO A 182 -5.57 8.23 -11.29
CA PRO A 182 -5.08 8.93 -12.47
C PRO A 182 -3.99 9.97 -12.16
N GLU A 183 -4.11 10.68 -11.03
CA GLU A 183 -3.14 11.68 -10.58
C GLU A 183 -1.80 11.06 -10.19
N ILE A 184 -1.80 9.85 -9.61
CA ILE A 184 -0.57 9.10 -9.32
C ILE A 184 0.08 8.60 -10.62
N VAL A 185 -0.73 8.18 -11.60
CA VAL A 185 -0.22 7.79 -12.92
C VAL A 185 0.42 8.98 -13.63
N ASP A 186 -0.18 10.17 -13.57
CA ASP A 186 0.39 11.39 -14.15
C ASP A 186 1.75 11.73 -13.51
N LYS A 187 1.86 11.66 -12.17
CA LYS A 187 3.13 11.86 -11.46
C LYS A 187 4.18 10.80 -11.83
N PHE A 188 3.76 9.55 -12.04
CA PHE A 188 4.65 8.50 -12.50
C PHE A 188 5.21 8.81 -13.90
N ILE A 189 4.34 9.19 -14.84
CA ILE A 189 4.76 9.58 -16.20
C ILE A 189 5.71 10.78 -16.15
N GLU A 190 5.41 11.79 -15.33
CA GLU A 190 6.29 12.95 -15.15
C GLU A 190 7.67 12.56 -14.61
N LEU A 191 7.74 11.67 -13.62
CA LEU A 191 9.01 11.10 -13.13
C LEU A 191 9.80 10.45 -14.28
N ILE A 192 9.12 9.64 -15.10
CA ILE A 192 9.78 8.92 -16.20
C ILE A 192 10.30 9.87 -17.28
N LYS A 193 9.56 10.94 -17.59
CA LYS A 193 9.96 11.97 -18.57
C LYS A 193 11.11 12.86 -18.07
N SER A 194 11.13 13.17 -16.78
CA SER A 194 12.04 14.17 -16.19
C SER A 194 13.35 13.59 -15.65
N LYS A 195 13.41 12.30 -15.33
CA LYS A 195 14.62 11.67 -14.80
C LYS A 195 15.78 11.73 -15.81
N PRO A 196 17.05 11.80 -15.35
CA PRO A 196 18.20 11.59 -16.20
C PRO A 196 18.16 10.24 -16.94
N SER A 197 18.66 10.18 -18.17
CA SER A 197 18.62 8.97 -19.01
C SER A 197 19.39 7.78 -18.44
N ASN A 198 20.43 8.04 -17.64
CA ASN A 198 21.25 7.04 -16.95
C ASN A 198 20.75 6.66 -15.55
N SER A 199 19.50 7.00 -15.22
CA SER A 199 18.91 6.68 -13.91
C SER A 199 18.48 5.21 -13.83
N HIS A 200 18.63 4.61 -12.66
CA HIS A 200 18.05 3.31 -12.33
C HIS A 200 16.90 3.47 -11.35
N LEU A 201 15.74 2.87 -11.64
CA LEU A 201 14.56 2.95 -10.77
C LEU A 201 14.37 1.62 -10.02
N HIS A 202 14.36 1.67 -8.69
CA HIS A 202 14.01 0.56 -7.83
C HIS A 202 12.60 0.75 -7.27
N PHE A 203 11.64 -0.03 -7.79
CA PHE A 203 10.26 -0.02 -7.34
C PHE A 203 10.08 -0.96 -6.16
N HIS A 204 9.37 -0.54 -5.12
CA HIS A 204 9.00 -1.48 -4.06
C HIS A 204 7.63 -1.19 -3.49
N CYS A 205 7.09 -2.19 -2.81
CA CYS A 205 5.92 -2.08 -1.97
C CYS A 205 6.07 -3.03 -0.78
N LYS A 206 5.03 -3.17 0.05
CA LYS A 206 5.10 -4.02 1.26
C LYS A 206 5.63 -5.43 0.99
N GLU A 207 5.19 -6.09 -0.09
CA GLU A 207 5.54 -7.49 -0.42
C GLU A 207 6.37 -7.66 -1.70
N GLY A 208 6.61 -6.59 -2.47
CA GLY A 208 7.33 -6.66 -3.75
C GLY A 208 6.60 -7.33 -4.90
N GLN A 209 5.30 -7.58 -4.71
CA GLN A 209 4.43 -8.29 -5.65
C GLN A 209 3.51 -7.30 -6.39
N GLY A 210 2.23 -7.18 -6.02
CA GLY A 210 1.19 -6.50 -6.81
C GLY A 210 1.55 -5.09 -7.31
N ARG A 211 1.79 -4.14 -6.40
CA ARG A 211 2.13 -2.75 -6.77
C ARG A 211 3.47 -2.69 -7.52
N THR A 212 4.48 -3.41 -7.04
CA THR A 212 5.83 -3.42 -7.63
C THR A 212 5.80 -3.93 -9.08
N THR A 213 5.25 -5.13 -9.31
CA THR A 213 5.13 -5.71 -10.66
C THR A 213 4.28 -4.83 -11.58
N MET A 214 3.21 -4.22 -11.06
CA MET A 214 2.36 -3.31 -11.85
C MET A 214 3.14 -2.08 -12.35
N PHE A 215 3.90 -1.41 -11.50
CA PHE A 215 4.68 -0.23 -11.91
C PHE A 215 5.89 -0.59 -12.78
N MET A 216 6.51 -1.75 -12.56
CA MET A 216 7.54 -2.26 -13.48
C MET A 216 6.96 -2.53 -14.87
N ALA A 217 5.78 -3.15 -14.96
CA ALA A 217 5.07 -3.34 -16.23
C ALA A 217 4.72 -2.00 -16.89
N MET A 218 4.20 -1.03 -16.13
CA MET A 218 3.90 0.31 -16.65
C MET A 218 5.16 1.00 -17.21
N TYR A 219 6.30 0.88 -16.52
CA TYR A 219 7.57 1.42 -17.00
C TYR A 219 7.98 0.79 -18.33
N GLU A 220 7.89 -0.53 -18.44
CA GLU A 220 8.20 -1.28 -19.66
C GLU A 220 7.27 -0.87 -20.82
N MET A 221 5.97 -0.71 -20.58
CA MET A 221 5.03 -0.22 -21.60
C MET A 221 5.45 1.15 -22.18
N MET A 222 5.89 2.08 -21.32
CA MET A 222 6.40 3.39 -21.78
C MET A 222 7.69 3.28 -22.58
N HIS A 223 8.51 2.25 -22.33
CA HIS A 223 9.80 2.02 -22.99
C HIS A 223 9.76 0.93 -24.06
N ASN A 224 8.57 0.44 -24.44
CA ASN A 224 8.36 -0.66 -25.36
C ASN A 224 8.78 -0.30 -26.79
N LYS A 225 10.07 -0.39 -27.12
CA LYS A 225 10.63 -0.04 -28.43
C LYS A 225 10.35 -1.09 -29.49
N ASP A 226 10.19 -2.34 -29.08
CA ASP A 226 10.04 -3.49 -29.97
C ASP A 226 8.58 -3.79 -30.33
N ASN A 227 7.65 -2.91 -29.93
CA ASN A 227 6.21 -3.05 -30.15
C ASN A 227 5.64 -4.36 -29.60
N LEU A 228 6.17 -4.83 -28.48
CA LEU A 228 5.63 -5.96 -27.73
C LEU A 228 4.16 -5.72 -27.38
N SER A 229 3.34 -6.75 -27.50
CA SER A 229 1.96 -6.72 -27.04
C SER A 229 1.89 -6.58 -25.51
N LEU A 230 0.70 -6.20 -25.01
CA LEU A 230 0.45 -6.17 -23.58
C LEU A 230 0.74 -7.53 -22.92
N ASP A 231 0.30 -8.62 -23.55
CA ASP A 231 0.47 -9.97 -22.99
C ASP A 231 1.94 -10.38 -22.93
N GLU A 232 2.75 -10.01 -23.93
CA GLU A 232 4.20 -10.25 -23.91
C GLU A 232 4.91 -9.48 -22.78
N ILE A 233 4.54 -8.21 -22.56
CA ILE A 233 5.09 -7.42 -21.44
C ILE A 233 4.68 -8.03 -20.10
N LEU A 234 3.41 -8.40 -19.93
CA LEU A 234 2.94 -9.01 -18.68
C LEU A 234 3.58 -10.39 -18.44
N LYS A 235 3.79 -11.17 -19.50
CA LYS A 235 4.52 -12.44 -19.47
C LYS A 235 5.97 -12.23 -19.05
N HIS A 236 6.66 -11.25 -19.64
CA HIS A 236 8.03 -10.93 -19.27
C HIS A 236 8.15 -10.55 -17.79
N GLN A 237 7.25 -9.69 -17.29
CA GLN A 237 7.21 -9.30 -15.88
C GLN A 237 6.95 -10.47 -14.93
N LEU A 238 6.16 -11.47 -15.37
CA LEU A 238 5.98 -12.72 -14.62
C LEU A 238 7.25 -13.56 -14.61
N ASP A 239 7.86 -13.77 -15.78
CA ASP A 239 9.04 -14.63 -15.97
C ASP A 239 10.26 -14.14 -15.17
N ILE A 240 10.40 -12.83 -15.00
CA ILE A 240 11.48 -12.22 -14.18
C ILE A 240 11.20 -12.22 -12.67
N GLY A 241 10.12 -12.86 -12.22
CA GLY A 241 9.80 -13.06 -10.80
C GLY A 241 8.72 -12.12 -10.26
N GLY A 242 7.93 -11.50 -11.13
CA GLY A 242 6.72 -10.78 -10.76
C GLY A 242 5.55 -11.73 -10.45
N ILE A 243 4.33 -11.22 -10.59
CA ILE A 243 3.09 -11.99 -10.36
C ILE A 243 2.12 -11.79 -11.52
N ILE A 244 1.13 -12.68 -11.62
CA ILE A 244 0.02 -12.51 -12.55
C ILE A 244 -0.79 -11.28 -12.13
N LEU A 245 -0.77 -10.23 -12.96
CA LEU A 245 -1.45 -8.96 -12.66
C LEU A 245 -2.94 -8.96 -13.02
N THR A 246 -3.35 -9.80 -13.97
CA THR A 246 -4.71 -9.80 -14.54
C THR A 246 -5.72 -10.67 -13.80
N GLY A 247 -5.31 -11.37 -12.74
CA GLY A 247 -6.23 -12.13 -11.87
C GLY A 247 -7.24 -11.25 -11.14
N ASN A 248 -6.97 -9.94 -11.01
CA ASN A 248 -7.92 -8.93 -10.57
C ASN A 248 -8.47 -8.17 -11.81
N PRO A 249 -9.78 -8.22 -12.09
CA PRO A 249 -10.36 -7.59 -13.28
C PRO A 249 -10.11 -6.08 -13.37
N ALA A 250 -10.21 -5.35 -12.26
CA ALA A 250 -9.97 -3.91 -12.23
C ALA A 250 -8.52 -3.57 -12.59
N ARG A 251 -7.56 -4.36 -12.08
CA ARG A 251 -6.14 -4.23 -12.45
C ARG A 251 -5.89 -4.57 -13.92
N GLY A 252 -6.53 -5.62 -14.43
CA GLY A 252 -6.44 -5.98 -15.86
C GLY A 252 -6.97 -4.87 -16.78
N THR A 253 -8.14 -4.32 -16.48
CA THR A 253 -8.71 -3.19 -17.22
C THR A 253 -7.81 -1.96 -17.16
N PHE A 254 -7.28 -1.64 -15.98
CA PHE A 254 -6.33 -0.54 -15.81
C PHE A 254 -5.08 -0.70 -16.70
N LEU A 255 -4.44 -1.87 -16.67
CA LEU A 255 -3.23 -2.13 -17.46
C LEU A 255 -3.51 -2.06 -18.96
N LYS A 256 -4.67 -2.57 -19.41
CA LYS A 256 -5.10 -2.42 -20.81
C LYS A 256 -5.27 -0.96 -21.21
N ASN A 257 -5.93 -0.16 -20.35
CA ASN A 257 -6.10 1.27 -20.60
C ASN A 257 -4.76 1.99 -20.61
N PHE A 258 -3.85 1.68 -19.68
CA PHE A 258 -2.53 2.29 -19.63
C PHE A 258 -1.69 1.92 -20.85
N TYR A 259 -1.71 0.66 -21.30
CA TYR A 259 -1.05 0.23 -22.52
C TYR A 259 -1.55 1.00 -23.75
N ASN A 260 -2.87 1.11 -23.93
CA ASN A 260 -3.46 1.89 -25.01
C ASN A 260 -3.04 3.37 -24.94
N TYR A 261 -3.07 3.96 -23.75
CA TYR A 261 -2.55 5.31 -23.53
C TYR A 261 -1.10 5.45 -24.00
N THR A 262 -0.23 4.48 -23.71
CA THR A 262 1.16 4.53 -24.17
C THR A 262 1.28 4.46 -25.68
N ILE A 263 0.47 3.65 -26.36
CA ILE A 263 0.44 3.60 -27.83
C ILE A 263 0.06 4.97 -28.40
N ASP A 264 -1.03 5.55 -27.89
CA ASP A 264 -1.58 6.81 -28.40
C ASP A 264 -0.63 8.00 -28.19
N ASN A 265 0.16 7.98 -27.11
CA ASN A 265 0.93 9.15 -26.67
C ASN A 265 2.46 8.97 -26.71
N LYS A 266 2.99 7.82 -27.14
CA LYS A 266 4.44 7.64 -27.26
C LYS A 266 5.06 8.57 -28.30
N LYS A 267 4.36 8.86 -29.41
CA LYS A 267 4.86 9.69 -30.51
C LYS A 267 5.00 11.17 -30.16
N ASN A 268 4.16 11.69 -29.25
CA ASN A 268 4.21 13.08 -28.80
C ASN A 268 4.86 13.23 -27.43
N ASN A 269 5.66 12.24 -27.00
CA ASN A 269 6.36 12.24 -25.71
C ASN A 269 5.40 12.45 -24.51
N PHE A 270 4.25 11.78 -24.53
CA PHE A 270 3.27 11.81 -23.44
C PHE A 270 2.84 13.23 -23.08
N ASP A 271 2.49 14.04 -24.07
CA ASP A 271 2.05 15.43 -23.88
C ASP A 271 0.65 15.50 -23.24
N THR A 272 -0.26 14.63 -23.68
CA THR A 272 -1.55 14.42 -22.99
C THR A 272 -1.31 13.65 -21.69
N SER A 273 -1.76 14.20 -20.55
CA SER A 273 -1.75 13.45 -19.28
C SER A 273 -2.67 12.22 -19.37
N TYR A 274 -2.38 11.19 -18.57
CA TYR A 274 -3.21 9.99 -18.50
C TYR A 274 -4.62 10.32 -17.99
N SER A 275 -4.72 11.20 -17.00
CA SER A 275 -6.03 11.64 -16.48
C SER A 275 -6.89 12.35 -17.53
N GLN A 276 -6.29 13.19 -18.39
CA GLN A 276 -7.00 13.82 -19.51
C GLN A 276 -7.38 12.79 -20.58
N TRP A 277 -6.46 11.90 -20.94
CA TRP A 277 -6.74 10.86 -21.93
C TRP A 277 -7.89 9.95 -21.49
N LEU A 278 -7.95 9.57 -20.20
CA LEU A 278 -9.06 8.79 -19.64
C LEU A 278 -10.41 9.49 -19.76
N LYS A 279 -10.46 10.82 -19.55
CA LYS A 279 -11.70 11.60 -19.71
C LYS A 279 -12.16 11.60 -21.16
N ASN A 280 -11.23 11.77 -22.09
CA ASN A 280 -11.53 11.81 -23.52
C ASN A 280 -12.13 10.48 -24.00
N ILE A 281 -11.53 9.34 -23.65
CA ILE A 281 -12.08 8.03 -24.05
C ILE A 281 -13.40 7.69 -23.36
N SER A 282 -13.67 8.26 -22.18
CA SER A 282 -14.95 8.08 -21.47
C SER A 282 -16.06 8.89 -22.11
N SER A 283 -15.74 10.04 -22.71
CA SER A 283 -16.70 10.89 -23.43
C SER A 283 -17.07 10.39 -24.84
N MET A 284 -16.33 9.41 -25.36
CA MET A 284 -16.58 8.78 -26.66
C MET A 284 -17.43 7.50 -26.57
N LYS A 285 -17.78 7.06 -25.35
CA LYS A 285 -18.66 5.91 -25.09
C LYS A 285 -20.04 6.38 -24.68
#